data_AF-A0A838RG53-F1
#
_entry.id   AF-A0A838RG53-F1
#
_cell.length_a   1.000
_cell.length_b   1.000
_cell.length_c   1.000
_cell.angle_alpha   90.00
_cell.angle_beta   90.00
_cell.angle_gamma   90.00
#
_symmetry.space_group_name_H-M   'P 1'
#
loop_
_entity.id
_entity.type
_entity.pdbx_description
1 polymer ?
#
loop_
_entity_poly.entity_id
_entity_poly.type
_entity_poly.pdbx_seq_one_letter_code
_entity_poly.pdbx_strand_id
1 'polypeptide(L)'
;MPNNEHFHESYRQLEERMKALAEVEGDVFLPNLTPEGPVEYVLICMEPSLGQWAHSPEDARSKVEAGFRNFLFSIEDFILHYCARHYLCEAGEHYHITDLSKGAMLVDHAAHARNQRYDRWYSLLQEELDLVAPSNAAIVAVGNAVAQHLERRKFQRPFTQVIHYSGQAAQARNMAVAGQEDNFQAFRDSVSLKEVVATAHGILSESGIPAHFREETLSRLAKSQLSLSRQKLIFHYKRAFEAIHS
;
A
#
# COMPACT_ATOMS: atom_id res chain seq x y z
N MET A 1 -26.66 -8.82 2.92
CA MET A 1 -25.43 -8.09 2.55
C MET A 1 -25.56 -6.69 3.10
N PRO A 2 -24.54 -6.13 3.77
CA PRO A 2 -24.56 -4.72 4.13
C PRO A 2 -24.89 -3.89 2.90
N ASN A 3 -25.68 -2.82 3.05
CA ASN A 3 -26.13 -2.03 1.91
C ASN A 3 -24.92 -1.36 1.25
N ASN A 4 -24.47 -1.87 0.10
CA ASN A 4 -23.18 -1.49 -0.49
C ASN A 4 -23.13 0.01 -0.84
N GLU A 5 -24.28 0.61 -1.15
CA GLU A 5 -24.43 2.05 -1.36
C GLU A 5 -24.07 2.86 -0.11
N HIS A 6 -24.46 2.39 1.08
CA HIS A 6 -24.13 3.06 2.34
C HIS A 6 -22.63 3.00 2.65
N PHE A 7 -21.97 1.89 2.32
CA PHE A 7 -20.53 1.74 2.47
C PHE A 7 -19.79 2.75 1.60
N HIS A 8 -20.08 2.78 0.29
CA HIS A 8 -19.44 3.69 -0.65
C HIS A 8 -19.71 5.17 -0.35
N GLU A 9 -20.92 5.50 0.11
CA GLU A 9 -21.25 6.86 0.56
C GLU A 9 -20.42 7.26 1.80
N SER A 10 -20.34 6.38 2.79
CA SER A 10 -19.55 6.61 4.01
C SER A 10 -18.07 6.77 3.69
N TYR A 11 -17.54 5.93 2.80
CA TYR A 11 -16.14 5.99 2.39
C TYR A 11 -15.84 7.30 1.64
N ARG A 12 -16.74 7.73 0.74
CA ARG A 12 -16.59 9.01 0.03
C ARG A 12 -16.60 10.20 0.99
N GLN A 13 -17.49 10.21 1.98
CA GLN A 13 -17.52 11.27 3.00
C GLN A 13 -16.22 11.29 3.83
N LEU A 14 -15.67 10.12 4.15
CA LEU A 14 -14.38 10.02 4.80
C LEU A 14 -13.24 10.57 3.92
N GLU A 15 -13.22 10.23 2.62
CA GLU A 15 -12.24 10.75 1.67
C GLU A 15 -12.29 12.28 1.55
N GLU A 16 -13.47 12.90 1.55
CA GLU A 16 -13.58 14.37 1.51
C GLU A 16 -12.94 15.03 2.74
N ARG A 17 -13.06 14.42 3.92
CA ARG A 17 -12.40 14.93 5.14
C ARG A 17 -10.89 14.71 5.11
N MET A 18 -10.44 13.56 4.58
CA MET A 18 -9.01 13.30 4.35
C MET A 18 -8.42 14.31 3.37
N LYS A 19 -9.15 14.61 2.28
CA LYS A 19 -8.78 15.63 1.31
C LYS A 19 -8.68 17.01 1.96
N ALA A 20 -9.69 17.42 2.73
CA ALA A 20 -9.67 18.68 3.45
C ALA A 20 -8.46 18.79 4.40
N LEU A 21 -8.10 17.71 5.10
CA LEU A 21 -6.91 17.70 5.96
C LEU A 21 -5.62 17.86 5.15
N ALA A 22 -5.46 17.13 4.03
CA ALA A 22 -4.29 17.28 3.17
C ALA A 22 -4.15 18.72 2.64
N GLU A 23 -5.24 19.35 2.22
CA GLU A 23 -5.25 20.74 1.74
C GLU A 23 -4.86 21.74 2.84
N VAL A 24 -5.34 21.54 4.07
CA VAL A 24 -4.93 22.37 5.23
C VAL A 24 -3.44 22.24 5.53
N GLU A 25 -2.87 21.05 5.33
CA GLU A 25 -1.43 20.81 5.49
C GLU A 25 -0.59 21.33 4.32
N GLY A 26 -1.22 21.76 3.22
CA GLY A 26 -0.55 22.21 2.00
C GLY A 26 -0.08 21.07 1.09
N ASP A 27 -0.53 19.85 1.35
CA ASP A 27 -0.19 18.64 0.61
C ASP A 27 -1.22 18.35 -0.51
N VAL A 28 -0.86 17.47 -1.45
CA VAL A 28 -1.80 16.99 -2.47
C VAL A 28 -2.48 15.72 -1.96
N PHE A 29 -3.80 15.75 -1.79
CA PHE A 29 -4.54 14.53 -1.46
C PHE A 29 -4.36 13.46 -2.55
N LEU A 30 -3.83 12.29 -2.17
CA LEU A 30 -3.71 11.14 -3.06
C LEU A 30 -4.63 10.01 -2.56
N PRO A 31 -5.79 9.80 -3.21
CA PRO A 31 -6.70 8.73 -2.84
C PRO A 31 -6.12 7.36 -3.22
N ASN A 32 -6.44 6.36 -2.41
CA ASN A 32 -6.14 4.96 -2.69
C ASN A 32 -7.24 4.35 -3.57
N LEU A 33 -7.10 3.08 -3.94
CA LEU A 33 -8.24 2.35 -4.48
C LEU A 33 -9.36 2.27 -3.45
N THR A 34 -10.57 2.60 -3.89
CA THR A 34 -11.77 2.45 -3.08
C THR A 34 -12.06 0.96 -2.91
N PRO A 35 -12.14 0.44 -1.68
CA PRO A 35 -12.53 -0.94 -1.46
C PRO A 35 -14.00 -1.17 -1.90
N GLU A 36 -14.33 -2.38 -2.33
CA GLU A 36 -15.71 -2.76 -2.69
C GLU A 36 -16.59 -3.03 -1.46
N GLY A 37 -15.97 -3.15 -0.28
CA GLY A 37 -16.61 -3.44 0.98
C GLY A 37 -15.57 -3.70 2.08
N PRO A 38 -15.99 -4.23 3.24
CA PRO A 38 -15.07 -4.66 4.28
C PRO A 38 -14.12 -5.77 3.78
N VAL A 39 -12.89 -5.79 4.29
CA VAL A 39 -11.81 -6.69 3.86
C VAL A 39 -11.19 -7.45 5.04
N GLU A 40 -10.61 -8.61 4.77
CA GLU A 40 -9.96 -9.47 5.76
C GLU A 40 -8.58 -8.96 6.18
N TYR A 41 -7.92 -8.18 5.31
CA TYR A 41 -6.57 -7.66 5.56
C TYR A 41 -6.47 -6.17 5.26
N VAL A 42 -5.84 -5.41 6.15
CA VAL A 42 -5.44 -4.02 5.86
C VAL A 42 -3.95 -3.85 6.00
N LEU A 43 -3.32 -3.37 4.91
CA LEU A 43 -1.91 -3.03 4.87
C LEU A 43 -1.76 -1.51 5.02
N ILE A 44 -1.27 -1.08 6.17
CA ILE A 44 -1.08 0.34 6.50
C ILE A 44 0.37 0.73 6.16
N CYS A 45 0.51 1.59 5.16
CA CYS A 45 1.76 2.17 4.72
C CYS A 45 1.97 3.57 5.35
N MET A 46 3.00 4.28 4.88
CA MET A 46 3.46 5.52 5.48
C MET A 46 2.67 6.74 4.98
N GLU A 47 3.33 7.61 4.22
CA GLU A 47 2.75 8.75 3.53
C GLU A 47 3.17 8.66 2.06
N PRO A 48 2.32 9.04 1.11
CA PRO A 48 2.71 9.09 -0.28
C PRO A 48 3.72 10.22 -0.52
N SER A 49 4.58 10.01 -1.51
CA SER A 49 5.44 11.07 -2.05
C SER A 49 5.07 11.32 -3.51
N LEU A 50 5.33 12.52 -4.03
CA LEU A 50 5.15 12.80 -5.47
C LEU A 50 6.06 11.94 -6.35
N GLY A 51 7.21 11.52 -5.81
CA GLY A 51 8.10 10.53 -6.43
C GLY A 51 8.39 10.84 -7.91
N GLN A 52 8.07 9.88 -8.78
CA GLN A 52 8.22 9.99 -10.23
C GLN A 52 6.87 10.07 -10.96
N TRP A 53 5.75 10.03 -10.23
CA TRP A 53 4.42 10.05 -10.83
C TRP A 53 3.91 11.46 -11.07
N ALA A 54 4.45 12.46 -10.37
CA ALA A 54 4.16 13.87 -10.61
C ALA A 54 5.40 14.77 -10.46
N HIS A 55 5.47 15.83 -11.28
CA HIS A 55 6.59 16.78 -11.30
C HIS A 55 6.38 18.02 -10.43
N SER A 56 5.12 18.35 -10.11
CA SER A 56 4.75 19.45 -9.22
C SER A 56 3.44 19.13 -8.49
N PRO A 57 3.07 19.89 -7.44
CA PRO A 57 1.77 19.76 -6.80
C PRO A 57 0.59 19.96 -7.77
N GLU A 58 0.72 20.84 -8.76
CA GLU A 58 -0.31 21.10 -9.77
C GLU A 58 -0.48 19.90 -10.71
N ASP A 59 0.61 19.34 -11.23
CA ASP A 59 0.60 18.11 -12.02
C ASP A 59 0.00 16.94 -11.23
N ALA A 60 0.35 16.85 -9.95
CA ALA A 60 -0.20 15.84 -9.04
C ALA A 60 -1.72 15.96 -8.89
N ARG A 61 -2.24 17.17 -8.63
CA ARG A 61 -3.69 17.44 -8.54
C ARG A 61 -4.39 17.08 -9.86
N SER A 62 -3.86 17.52 -11.00
CA SER A 62 -4.44 17.21 -12.30
C SER A 62 -4.50 15.71 -12.59
N LYS A 63 -3.47 14.94 -12.20
CA LYS A 63 -3.47 13.48 -12.34
C LYS A 63 -4.50 12.81 -11.42
N VAL A 64 -4.59 13.24 -10.16
CA VAL A 64 -5.57 12.71 -9.20
C VAL A 64 -7.00 12.95 -9.70
N GLU A 65 -7.29 14.18 -10.16
CA GLU A 65 -8.57 14.56 -10.77
C GLU A 65 -8.88 13.74 -12.01
N ALA A 66 -7.85 13.47 -12.84
CA ALA A 66 -7.99 12.64 -14.02
C ALA A 66 -8.22 11.15 -13.70
N GLY A 67 -8.09 10.71 -12.44
CA GLY A 67 -8.34 9.32 -12.02
C GLY A 67 -7.11 8.54 -11.55
N PHE A 68 -5.96 9.19 -11.38
CA PHE A 68 -4.79 8.54 -10.77
C PHE A 68 -5.08 8.15 -9.32
N ARG A 69 -4.57 6.99 -8.90
CA ARG A 69 -4.75 6.43 -7.56
C ARG A 69 -3.42 5.91 -7.03
N ASN A 70 -3.28 5.93 -5.71
CA ASN A 70 -2.10 5.42 -5.03
C ASN A 70 -1.90 3.92 -5.26
N PHE A 71 -0.69 3.44 -5.02
CA PHE A 71 -0.29 2.03 -5.13
C PHE A 71 -0.48 1.38 -6.53
N LEU A 72 -0.63 2.19 -7.59
CA LEU A 72 -0.80 1.70 -8.95
C LEU A 72 0.26 2.22 -9.92
N PHE A 73 1.41 2.66 -9.41
CA PHE A 73 2.42 3.31 -10.25
C PHE A 73 3.67 2.46 -10.44
N SER A 74 4.27 1.98 -9.34
CA SER A 74 5.60 1.39 -9.33
C SER A 74 5.56 -0.14 -9.30
N ILE A 75 6.65 -0.79 -9.73
CA ILE A 75 6.80 -2.25 -9.59
C ILE A 75 6.82 -2.66 -8.12
N GLU A 76 7.30 -1.82 -7.21
CA GLU A 76 7.22 -2.05 -5.77
C GLU A 76 5.77 -2.08 -5.26
N ASP A 77 4.89 -1.24 -5.79
CA ASP A 77 3.46 -1.27 -5.46
C ASP A 77 2.85 -2.61 -5.92
N PHE A 78 3.16 -3.03 -7.15
CA PHE A 78 2.67 -4.30 -7.67
C PHE A 78 3.32 -5.53 -7.03
N ILE A 79 4.52 -5.41 -6.46
CA ILE A 79 5.09 -6.45 -5.59
C ILE A 79 4.25 -6.60 -4.33
N LEU A 80 3.83 -5.48 -3.71
CA LEU A 80 2.98 -5.52 -2.52
C LEU A 80 1.64 -6.18 -2.84
N HIS A 81 0.98 -5.75 -3.92
CA HIS A 81 -0.26 -6.37 -4.37
C HIS A 81 -0.10 -7.86 -4.76
N TYR A 82 0.98 -8.21 -5.45
CA TYR A 82 1.30 -9.60 -5.78
C TYR A 82 1.41 -10.45 -4.51
N CYS A 83 2.18 -9.99 -3.53
CA CYS A 83 2.35 -10.75 -2.29
C CYS A 83 1.04 -10.85 -1.51
N ALA A 84 0.23 -9.78 -1.47
CA ALA A 84 -1.07 -9.82 -0.82
C ALA A 84 -2.00 -10.85 -1.47
N ARG A 85 -2.12 -10.86 -2.81
CA ARG A 85 -2.98 -11.82 -3.53
C ARG A 85 -2.50 -13.26 -3.44
N HIS A 86 -1.19 -13.51 -3.45
CA HIS A 86 -0.65 -14.86 -3.59
C HIS A 86 -0.23 -15.51 -2.26
N TYR A 87 0.05 -14.71 -1.22
CA TYR A 87 0.57 -15.22 0.05
C TYR A 87 -0.21 -14.74 1.28
N LEU A 88 -1.08 -13.74 1.15
CA LEU A 88 -1.90 -13.24 2.27
C LEU A 88 -3.36 -13.65 2.14
N CYS A 89 -4.00 -13.44 0.99
CA CYS A 89 -5.42 -13.75 0.84
C CYS A 89 -5.64 -15.22 0.47
N GLU A 90 -6.62 -15.85 1.12
CA GLU A 90 -7.23 -17.08 0.64
C GLU A 90 -8.30 -16.79 -0.44
N ALA A 91 -8.87 -17.86 -1.00
CA ALA A 91 -9.88 -17.75 -2.05
C ALA A 91 -11.15 -17.03 -1.54
N GLY A 92 -11.44 -15.86 -2.12
CA GLY A 92 -12.60 -15.04 -1.73
C GLY A 92 -12.30 -14.01 -0.64
N GLU A 93 -11.07 -13.99 -0.11
CA GLU A 93 -10.62 -12.92 0.78
C GLU A 93 -10.07 -11.73 0.00
N HIS A 94 -10.19 -10.56 0.60
CA HIS A 94 -9.82 -9.28 0.02
C HIS A 94 -8.89 -8.52 0.97
N TYR A 95 -8.21 -7.52 0.42
CA TYR A 95 -7.32 -6.64 1.17
C TYR A 95 -7.50 -5.18 0.78
N HIS A 96 -7.18 -4.29 1.70
CA HIS A 96 -7.10 -2.85 1.47
C HIS A 96 -5.69 -2.35 1.76
N ILE A 97 -5.14 -1.55 0.85
CA ILE A 97 -3.86 -0.87 1.09
C ILE A 97 -4.15 0.59 1.42
N THR A 98 -3.71 0.99 2.61
CA THR A 98 -3.86 2.34 3.12
C THR A 98 -2.53 2.98 3.48
N ASP A 99 -2.55 4.27 3.81
CA ASP A 99 -1.44 5.05 4.34
C ASP A 99 -1.88 5.70 5.65
N LEU A 100 -0.94 5.91 6.57
CA LEU A 100 -1.16 6.72 7.77
C LEU A 100 -1.59 8.15 7.44
N SER A 101 -1.06 8.73 6.36
CA SER A 101 -1.44 10.04 5.84
C SER A 101 -1.65 9.95 4.33
N LYS A 102 -2.68 10.62 3.81
CA LYS A 102 -2.98 10.65 2.37
C LYS A 102 -2.42 11.88 1.66
N GLY A 103 -1.65 12.72 2.38
CA GLY A 103 -1.02 13.92 1.84
C GLY A 103 0.25 13.56 1.08
N ALA A 104 0.22 13.68 -0.25
CA ALA A 104 1.39 13.49 -1.10
C ALA A 104 2.23 14.76 -1.16
N MET A 105 3.52 14.61 -0.89
CA MET A 105 4.48 15.72 -0.82
C MET A 105 5.82 15.38 -1.48
N LEU A 106 6.65 16.39 -1.67
CA LEU A 106 8.05 16.18 -2.08
C LEU A 106 8.80 15.44 -0.97
N VAL A 107 9.70 14.53 -1.36
CA VAL A 107 10.44 13.64 -0.43
C VAL A 107 11.16 14.42 0.67
N ASP A 108 11.71 15.59 0.34
CA ASP A 108 12.42 16.45 1.29
C ASP A 108 11.51 16.94 2.42
N HIS A 109 10.21 17.07 2.18
CA HIS A 109 9.21 17.45 3.19
C HIS A 109 8.68 16.26 3.99
N ALA A 110 8.74 15.04 3.42
CA ALA A 110 8.16 13.84 4.04
C ALA A 110 8.77 13.51 5.41
N ALA A 111 10.08 13.72 5.58
CA ALA A 111 10.77 13.46 6.85
C ALA A 111 10.50 14.52 7.93
N HIS A 112 10.18 15.75 7.53
CA HIS A 112 9.94 16.85 8.47
C HIS A 112 8.62 16.62 9.20
N ALA A 113 8.66 16.64 10.54
CA ALA A 113 7.48 16.55 11.40
C ALA A 113 6.58 15.31 11.18
N ARG A 114 7.12 14.19 10.65
CA ARG A 114 6.36 12.95 10.37
C ARG A 114 5.48 12.50 11.54
N ASN A 115 6.03 12.47 12.75
CA ASN A 115 5.28 12.04 13.95
C ASN A 115 4.05 12.92 14.22
N GLN A 116 4.17 14.23 13.99
CA GLN A 116 3.08 15.19 14.18
C GLN A 116 2.04 15.04 13.06
N ARG A 117 2.47 14.82 11.82
CA ARG A 117 1.59 14.49 10.70
C ARG A 117 0.76 13.26 11.03
N TYR A 118 1.41 12.15 11.40
CA TYR A 118 0.70 10.93 11.75
C TYR A 118 -0.26 11.13 12.92
N ASP A 119 0.11 11.92 13.94
CA ASP A 119 -0.81 12.22 15.06
C ASP A 119 -2.07 12.97 14.60
N ARG A 120 -1.96 13.88 13.62
CA ARG A 120 -3.12 14.61 13.07
C ARG A 120 -4.00 13.73 12.19
N TRP A 121 -3.41 12.79 11.46
CA TRP A 121 -4.13 11.89 10.57
C TRP A 121 -4.72 10.66 11.28
N TYR A 122 -4.21 10.30 12.46
CA TYR A 122 -4.53 9.04 13.13
C TYR A 122 -6.03 8.81 13.35
N SER A 123 -6.82 9.83 13.69
CA SER A 123 -8.27 9.66 13.86
C SER A 123 -8.97 9.30 12.55
N LEU A 124 -8.55 9.88 11.41
CA LEU A 124 -9.09 9.55 10.10
C LEU A 124 -8.71 8.13 9.66
N LEU A 125 -7.49 7.69 9.98
CA LEU A 125 -7.10 6.29 9.78
C LEU A 125 -7.96 5.35 10.62
N GLN A 126 -8.22 5.66 11.90
CA GLN A 126 -9.09 4.82 12.73
C GLN A 126 -10.50 4.70 12.13
N GLU A 127 -11.08 5.80 11.65
CA GLU A 127 -12.37 5.78 11.00
C GLU A 127 -12.36 5.00 9.67
N GLU A 128 -11.27 5.06 8.90
CA GLU A 128 -11.08 4.21 7.72
C GLU A 128 -11.09 2.73 8.11
N LEU A 129 -10.31 2.36 9.13
CA LEU A 129 -10.22 0.98 9.61
C LEU A 129 -11.54 0.47 10.17
N ASP A 130 -12.28 1.29 10.91
CA ASP A 130 -13.60 0.92 11.45
C ASP A 130 -14.63 0.71 10.33
N LEU A 131 -14.48 1.41 9.21
CA LEU A 131 -15.33 1.25 8.03
C LEU A 131 -14.95 0.03 7.19
N VAL A 132 -13.66 -0.14 6.90
CA VAL A 132 -13.18 -1.12 5.90
C VAL A 132 -12.75 -2.46 6.49
N ALA A 133 -12.58 -2.57 7.82
CA ALA A 133 -12.01 -3.77 8.42
C ALA A 133 -12.84 -4.24 9.61
N PRO A 134 -13.54 -5.39 9.52
CA PRO A 134 -14.22 -5.98 10.67
C PRO A 134 -13.22 -6.20 11.81
N SER A 135 -13.71 -6.33 13.05
CA SER A 135 -12.85 -6.40 14.25
C SER A 135 -11.79 -7.51 14.24
N ASN A 136 -12.04 -8.59 13.49
CA ASN A 136 -11.14 -9.73 13.32
C ASN A 136 -10.22 -9.63 12.10
N ALA A 137 -10.32 -8.58 11.27
CA ALA A 137 -9.41 -8.41 10.14
C ALA A 137 -7.96 -8.24 10.63
N ALA A 138 -7.02 -8.83 9.91
CA ALA A 138 -5.60 -8.73 10.23
C ALA A 138 -5.03 -7.39 9.76
N ILE A 139 -4.26 -6.74 10.63
CA ILE A 139 -3.61 -5.47 10.35
C ILE A 139 -2.12 -5.72 10.09
N VAL A 140 -1.62 -5.16 8.99
CA VAL A 140 -0.21 -5.25 8.60
C VAL A 140 0.38 -3.85 8.58
N ALA A 141 1.34 -3.58 9.45
CA ALA A 141 2.09 -2.32 9.46
C ALA A 141 3.30 -2.43 8.50
N VAL A 142 3.23 -1.71 7.38
CA VAL A 142 4.26 -1.74 6.32
C VAL A 142 5.34 -0.70 6.62
N GLY A 143 6.40 -1.15 7.29
CA GLY A 143 7.55 -0.33 7.65
C GLY A 143 7.59 0.06 9.13
N ASN A 144 8.81 0.37 9.58
CA ASN A 144 9.10 0.66 11.00
C ASN A 144 8.42 1.92 11.52
N ALA A 145 8.31 2.97 10.69
CA ALA A 145 7.65 4.21 11.10
C ALA A 145 6.16 4.00 11.41
N VAL A 146 5.49 3.14 10.62
CA VAL A 146 4.08 2.77 10.85
C VAL A 146 3.95 1.99 12.15
N ALA A 147 4.72 0.91 12.31
CA ALA A 147 4.68 0.06 13.49
C ALA A 147 4.91 0.86 14.78
N GLN A 148 5.98 1.67 14.82
CA GLN A 148 6.30 2.52 15.97
C GLN A 148 5.18 3.54 16.28
N HIS A 149 4.54 4.08 15.26
CA HIS A 149 3.41 4.98 15.46
C HIS A 149 2.22 4.24 16.09
N LEU A 150 1.85 3.07 15.58
CA LEU A 150 0.76 2.26 16.13
C LEU A 150 1.03 1.83 17.57
N GLU A 151 2.25 1.40 17.90
CA GLU A 151 2.67 1.07 19.28
C GLU A 151 2.53 2.27 20.21
N ARG A 152 3.05 3.43 19.80
CA ARG A 152 2.99 4.68 20.58
C ARG A 152 1.55 5.11 20.85
N ARG A 153 0.65 4.93 19.87
CA ARG A 153 -0.77 5.23 19.99
C ARG A 153 -1.56 4.15 20.75
N LYS A 154 -0.90 3.07 21.19
CA LYS A 154 -1.52 1.89 21.81
C LYS A 154 -2.68 1.40 20.94
N PHE A 155 -2.40 1.22 19.65
CA PHE A 155 -3.38 0.74 18.69
C PHE A 155 -4.02 -0.56 19.20
N GLN A 156 -5.34 -0.62 19.16
CA GLN A 156 -6.11 -1.61 19.91
C GLN A 156 -6.13 -2.99 19.25
N ARG A 157 -5.86 -3.06 17.95
CA ARG A 157 -5.87 -4.30 17.18
C ARG A 157 -4.45 -4.86 17.10
N PRO A 158 -4.25 -6.19 17.26
CA PRO A 158 -2.98 -6.81 16.94
C PRO A 158 -2.57 -6.49 15.50
N PHE A 159 -1.28 -6.30 15.27
CA PHE A 159 -0.76 -6.07 13.94
C PHE A 159 0.58 -6.77 13.73
N THR A 160 0.85 -7.14 12.49
CA THR A 160 2.13 -7.72 12.05
C THR A 160 2.95 -6.64 11.35
N GLN A 161 4.18 -6.42 11.80
CA GLN A 161 5.10 -5.53 11.11
C GLN A 161 5.78 -6.25 9.93
N VAL A 162 5.82 -5.61 8.77
CA VAL A 162 6.63 -6.03 7.62
C VAL A 162 7.59 -4.92 7.18
N ILE A 163 8.62 -5.27 6.41
CA ILE A 163 9.56 -4.27 5.88
C ILE A 163 8.86 -3.34 4.88
N HIS A 164 9.35 -2.11 4.77
CA HIS A 164 8.86 -1.18 3.76
C HIS A 164 9.33 -1.58 2.35
N TYR A 165 8.48 -1.39 1.34
CA TYR A 165 8.78 -1.75 -0.06
C TYR A 165 9.79 -0.83 -0.75
N SER A 166 10.15 0.31 -0.17
CA SER A 166 11.17 1.22 -0.74
C SER A 166 12.56 0.59 -0.78
N GLY A 167 13.39 1.03 -1.73
CA GLY A 167 14.80 0.62 -1.85
C GLY A 167 15.66 0.92 -0.60
N GLN A 168 15.25 1.87 0.25
CA GLN A 168 15.94 2.17 1.51
C GLN A 168 15.94 0.99 2.49
N ALA A 169 15.03 0.02 2.32
CA ALA A 169 14.97 -1.19 3.13
C ALA A 169 15.95 -2.30 2.68
N ALA A 170 16.94 -2.00 1.82
CA ALA A 170 17.86 -3.01 1.26
C ALA A 170 18.58 -3.84 2.34
N GLN A 171 19.02 -3.22 3.44
CA GLN A 171 19.65 -3.94 4.54
C GLN A 171 18.68 -4.93 5.19
N ALA A 172 17.44 -4.51 5.45
CA ALA A 172 16.40 -5.38 6.02
C ALA A 172 16.09 -6.57 5.09
N ARG A 173 16.06 -6.34 3.77
CA ARG A 173 15.89 -7.42 2.78
C ARG A 173 17.02 -8.44 2.82
N ASN A 174 18.25 -8.01 3.06
CA ASN A 174 19.38 -8.93 3.19
C ASN A 174 19.30 -9.74 4.49
N MET A 175 18.93 -9.09 5.60
CA MET A 175 18.74 -9.79 6.88
C MET A 175 17.62 -10.83 6.82
N ALA A 176 16.57 -10.59 6.02
CA ALA A 176 15.47 -11.53 5.83
C ALA A 176 15.88 -12.89 5.21
N VAL A 177 17.00 -12.89 4.48
CA VAL A 177 17.57 -14.07 3.83
C VAL A 177 18.66 -14.73 4.67
N ALA A 178 19.29 -13.99 5.59
CA ALA A 178 20.39 -14.51 6.40
C ALA A 178 19.94 -15.75 7.20
N GLY A 179 20.63 -16.87 7.01
CA GLY A 179 20.28 -18.17 7.61
C GLY A 179 19.08 -18.88 6.95
N GLN A 180 18.66 -18.42 5.78
CA GLN A 180 17.56 -18.94 4.96
C GLN A 180 17.94 -18.98 3.47
N GLU A 181 19.24 -19.04 3.17
CA GLU A 181 19.77 -18.89 1.82
C GLU A 181 19.26 -19.96 0.87
N ASP A 182 19.19 -21.22 1.31
CA ASP A 182 18.69 -22.33 0.51
C ASP A 182 17.19 -22.17 0.19
N ASN A 183 16.39 -21.77 1.19
CA ASN A 183 14.97 -21.47 1.02
C ASN A 183 14.76 -20.29 0.06
N PHE A 184 15.57 -19.24 0.20
CA PHE A 184 15.53 -18.11 -0.72
C PHE A 184 15.94 -18.52 -2.13
N GLN A 185 16.95 -19.36 -2.30
CA GLN A 185 17.41 -19.84 -3.60
C GLN A 185 16.33 -20.66 -4.31
N ALA A 186 15.67 -21.58 -3.60
CA ALA A 186 14.54 -22.35 -4.14
C ALA A 186 13.36 -21.44 -4.50
N PHE A 187 13.04 -20.47 -3.63
CA PHE A 187 11.98 -19.49 -3.88
C PHE A 187 12.28 -18.59 -5.08
N ARG A 188 13.52 -18.14 -5.23
CA ARG A 188 13.93 -17.19 -6.26
C ARG A 188 13.59 -17.69 -7.67
N ASP A 189 13.74 -18.99 -7.88
CA ASP A 189 13.51 -19.62 -9.17
C ASP A 189 12.01 -19.90 -9.41
N SER A 190 11.16 -19.74 -8.38
CA SER A 190 9.70 -19.92 -8.43
C SER A 190 8.90 -18.66 -8.75
N VAL A 191 9.52 -17.47 -8.69
CA VAL A 191 8.82 -16.19 -8.94
C VAL A 191 9.40 -15.48 -10.15
N SER A 192 8.52 -15.14 -11.09
CA SER A 192 8.86 -14.44 -12.32
C SER A 192 8.29 -13.03 -12.39
N LEU A 193 8.96 -12.14 -13.12
CA LEU A 193 8.40 -10.83 -13.46
C LEU A 193 7.05 -10.96 -14.19
N LYS A 194 6.89 -12.01 -14.99
CA LYS A 194 5.67 -12.29 -15.74
C LYS A 194 4.46 -12.43 -14.81
N GLU A 195 4.60 -13.11 -13.68
CA GLU A 195 3.49 -13.31 -12.72
C GLU A 195 3.15 -12.02 -11.97
N VAL A 196 4.16 -11.22 -11.61
CA VAL A 196 3.94 -9.90 -11.00
C VAL A 196 3.20 -8.98 -11.98
N VAL A 197 3.61 -8.96 -13.26
CA VAL A 197 2.96 -8.18 -14.32
C VAL A 197 1.54 -8.69 -14.62
N ALA A 198 1.31 -10.00 -14.62
CA ALA A 198 -0.03 -10.56 -14.78
C ALA A 198 -0.95 -10.14 -13.63
N THR A 199 -0.43 -10.11 -12.41
CA THR A 199 -1.17 -9.62 -11.23
C THR A 199 -1.47 -8.13 -11.36
N ALA A 200 -0.49 -7.32 -11.79
CA ALA A 200 -0.69 -5.91 -12.07
C ALA A 200 -1.79 -5.66 -13.10
N HIS A 201 -1.82 -6.45 -14.18
CA HIS A 201 -2.87 -6.37 -15.19
C HIS A 201 -4.27 -6.64 -14.61
N GLY A 202 -4.40 -7.66 -13.74
CA GLY A 202 -5.65 -7.95 -13.04
C GLY A 202 -6.12 -6.76 -12.20
N ILE A 203 -5.25 -6.27 -11.32
CA ILE A 203 -5.55 -5.12 -10.43
C ILE A 203 -5.96 -3.89 -11.23
N LEU A 204 -5.18 -3.52 -12.26
CA LEU A 204 -5.49 -2.36 -13.09
C LEU A 204 -6.81 -2.51 -13.85
N SER A 205 -7.18 -3.73 -14.23
CA SER A 205 -8.46 -4.00 -14.91
C SER A 205 -9.65 -3.91 -13.95
N GLU A 206 -9.47 -4.35 -12.70
CA GLU A 206 -10.50 -4.33 -11.65
C GLU A 206 -10.66 -2.95 -11.01
N SER A 207 -9.61 -2.14 -10.99
CA SER A 207 -9.55 -0.85 -10.26
C SER A 207 -10.46 0.27 -10.77
N GLY A 208 -11.03 0.13 -11.96
CA GLY A 208 -11.86 1.18 -12.58
C GLY A 208 -11.10 2.46 -12.99
N ILE A 209 -9.77 2.48 -12.94
CA ILE A 209 -8.99 3.65 -13.38
C ILE A 209 -9.09 3.84 -14.91
N PRO A 210 -8.91 5.08 -15.41
CA PRO A 210 -8.89 5.33 -16.86
C PRO A 210 -7.85 4.51 -17.63
N ALA A 211 -8.22 4.13 -18.86
CA ALA A 211 -7.40 3.27 -19.71
C ALA A 211 -5.98 3.81 -19.96
N HIS A 212 -5.81 5.13 -20.09
CA HIS A 212 -4.49 5.73 -20.32
C HIS A 212 -3.52 5.52 -19.15
N PHE A 213 -3.98 5.61 -17.89
CA PHE A 213 -3.15 5.31 -16.72
C PHE A 213 -2.76 3.82 -16.67
N ARG A 214 -3.71 2.93 -17.02
CA ARG A 214 -3.43 1.49 -17.10
C ARG A 214 -2.37 1.19 -18.17
N GLU A 215 -2.53 1.72 -19.37
CA GLU A 215 -1.61 1.50 -20.49
C GLU A 215 -0.21 2.05 -20.21
N GLU A 216 -0.13 3.26 -19.67
CA GLU A 216 1.14 3.88 -19.26
C GLU A 216 1.84 3.02 -18.20
N THR A 217 1.10 2.57 -17.20
CA THR A 217 1.62 1.73 -16.11
C THR A 217 2.12 0.39 -16.64
N LEU A 218 1.35 -0.30 -17.48
CA LEU A 218 1.78 -1.57 -18.09
C LEU A 218 3.02 -1.39 -18.98
N SER A 219 3.09 -0.30 -19.74
CA SER A 219 4.28 0.05 -20.54
C SER A 219 5.51 0.28 -19.67
N ARG A 220 5.35 0.93 -18.51
CA ARG A 220 6.42 1.10 -17.51
C ARG A 220 6.84 -0.23 -16.88
N LEU A 221 5.89 -1.10 -16.54
CA LEU A 221 6.17 -2.42 -15.97
C LEU A 221 6.86 -3.36 -16.96
N ALA A 222 6.52 -3.28 -18.25
CA ALA A 222 7.18 -4.07 -19.29
C ALA A 222 8.69 -3.78 -19.41
N LYS A 223 9.12 -2.58 -18.99
CA LYS A 223 10.53 -2.17 -18.96
C LYS A 223 11.21 -2.45 -17.61
N SER A 224 10.46 -2.94 -16.63
CA SER A 224 10.96 -3.23 -15.29
C SER A 224 11.75 -4.54 -15.24
N GLN A 225 12.51 -4.73 -14.17
CA GLN A 225 13.25 -5.96 -13.92
C GLN A 225 12.99 -6.45 -12.51
N LEU A 226 12.88 -7.76 -12.34
CA LEU A 226 12.84 -8.37 -11.02
C LEU A 226 14.27 -8.58 -10.50
N SER A 227 14.86 -7.51 -9.97
CA SER A 227 16.22 -7.55 -9.42
C SER A 227 16.31 -8.47 -8.20
N LEU A 228 17.52 -8.91 -7.86
CA LEU A 228 17.75 -9.72 -6.65
C LEU A 228 17.18 -9.06 -5.39
N SER A 229 17.30 -7.73 -5.27
CA SER A 229 16.72 -6.98 -4.14
C SER A 229 15.19 -7.07 -4.11
N ARG A 230 14.52 -7.01 -5.27
CA ARG A 230 13.07 -7.18 -5.37
C ARG A 230 12.65 -8.62 -5.06
N GLN A 231 13.40 -9.62 -5.49
CA GLN A 231 13.14 -11.02 -5.11
C GLN A 231 13.24 -11.23 -3.60
N LYS A 232 14.22 -10.62 -2.94
CA LYS A 232 14.34 -10.65 -1.47
C LYS A 232 13.16 -9.98 -0.77
N LEU A 233 12.64 -8.88 -1.34
CA LEU A 233 11.42 -8.22 -0.85
C LEU A 233 10.21 -9.16 -0.93
N ILE A 234 9.98 -9.80 -2.08
CA ILE A 234 8.88 -10.76 -2.24
C ILE A 234 9.04 -11.93 -1.26
N PHE A 235 10.26 -12.47 -1.10
CA PHE A 235 10.52 -13.55 -0.15
C PHE A 235 10.18 -13.17 1.29
N HIS A 236 10.54 -11.94 1.71
CA HIS A 236 10.17 -11.43 3.02
C HIS A 236 8.65 -11.36 3.19
N TYR A 237 7.93 -10.78 2.22
CA TYR A 237 6.48 -10.67 2.29
C TYR A 237 5.80 -12.03 2.29
N LYS A 238 6.24 -12.97 1.45
CA LYS A 238 5.74 -14.34 1.47
C LYS A 238 5.78 -14.93 2.88
N ARG A 239 6.95 -14.92 3.51
CA ARG A 239 7.13 -15.50 4.85
C ARG A 239 6.30 -14.80 5.91
N ALA A 240 6.25 -13.47 5.86
CA ALA A 240 5.51 -12.69 6.84
C ALA A 240 3.99 -12.89 6.69
N PHE A 241 3.49 -13.00 5.47
CA PHE A 241 2.07 -13.18 5.19
C PHE A 241 1.60 -14.61 5.47
N GLU A 242 2.39 -15.62 5.12
CA GLU A 242 2.08 -17.02 5.50
C GLU A 242 2.08 -17.24 7.02
N ALA A 243 2.89 -16.49 7.77
CA ALA A 243 2.91 -16.54 9.22
C ALA A 243 1.67 -15.93 9.89
N ILE A 244 0.88 -15.12 9.18
CA ILE A 244 -0.39 -14.57 9.71
C ILE A 244 -1.46 -15.68 9.81
N HIS A 245 -1.35 -16.70 8.96
CA HIS A 245 -2.25 -17.87 8.93
C HIS A 245 -1.84 -19.00 9.87
N SER A 246 -0.64 -18.93 10.45
CA SER A 246 -0.02 -20.00 11.25
C SER A 246 -0.39 -19.91 12.73
#